data_AF-A0A563EMI0-F1
#
_entry.id   AF-A0A563EMI0-F1
#
_cell.length_a   1.000
_cell.length_b   1.000
_cell.length_c   1.000
_cell.angle_alpha   90.00
_cell.angle_beta   90.00
_cell.angle_gamma   90.00
#
_symmetry.space_group_name_H-M   'P 1'
#
loop_
_entity.id
_entity.type
_entity.pdbx_description
1 polymer ?
#
loop_
_entity_poly.entity_id
_entity_poly.type
_entity_poly.pdbx_seq_one_letter_code
_entity_poly.pdbx_strand_id
1 'polypeptide(L)'
;MRTEDHVDLFSKPVHTAEPGLADGRPPRGLTSDGWVRTTGWLQFGDHPVSSAHIAAMAGLLWASVGAASLVSTFPVAAGVLVLTVPALCGASWWLFTTRLRPASSARNIGTKQANELVPGDLVRLHGSIGPIGQVTLVTFDEDVRVTFHGGEHQSWAHHHVVHIAELLS
;
A
#
# COMPACT_ATOMS: atom_id res chain seq x y z
N MET A 1 50.01 20.64 3.49
CA MET A 1 49.48 20.38 2.14
C MET A 1 49.06 18.91 2.11
N ARG A 2 47.77 18.65 2.29
CA ARG A 2 47.18 17.30 2.31
C ARG A 2 45.75 17.43 1.77
N THR A 3 45.65 17.62 0.46
CA THR A 3 44.48 17.28 -0.36
C THR A 3 44.44 15.74 -0.40
N GLU A 4 43.33 15.04 -0.24
CA GLU A 4 42.16 15.00 -1.12
C GLU A 4 40.99 14.34 -0.37
N ASP A 5 39.98 15.13 0.02
CA ASP A 5 38.61 14.61 0.17
C ASP A 5 38.08 14.39 -1.25
N HIS A 6 38.21 13.16 -1.76
CA HIS A 6 37.69 12.81 -3.07
C HIS A 6 36.17 12.65 -2.97
N VAL A 7 35.46 13.78 -2.95
CA VAL A 7 34.02 13.84 -3.15
C VAL A 7 33.78 13.60 -4.63
N ASP A 8 33.35 12.39 -4.98
CA ASP A 8 32.95 12.07 -6.35
C ASP A 8 31.58 12.71 -6.66
N LEU A 9 31.63 13.96 -7.14
CA LEU A 9 30.48 14.75 -7.58
C LEU A 9 29.85 14.23 -8.88
N PHE A 10 30.43 13.20 -9.51
CA PHE A 10 30.00 12.66 -10.80
C PHE A 10 29.56 11.19 -10.72
N SER A 11 29.57 10.60 -9.53
CA SER A 11 28.83 9.37 -9.26
C SER A 11 27.39 9.59 -9.69
N LYS A 12 26.99 8.95 -10.79
CA LYS A 12 25.59 8.92 -11.22
C LYS A 12 24.76 8.54 -9.99
N PRO A 13 23.67 9.25 -9.67
CA PRO A 13 22.76 8.77 -8.64
C PRO A 13 22.47 7.32 -8.98
N VAL A 14 22.69 6.42 -8.03
CA VAL A 14 22.31 5.02 -8.19
C VAL A 14 20.82 5.08 -8.50
N HIS A 15 20.49 4.91 -9.78
CA HIS A 15 19.11 4.66 -10.19
C HIS A 15 18.79 3.30 -9.60
N THR A 16 18.39 3.29 -8.32
CA THR A 16 17.70 2.16 -7.74
C THR A 16 16.53 1.89 -8.67
N ALA A 17 16.49 0.66 -9.20
CA ALA A 17 15.43 0.22 -10.09
C ALA A 17 14.07 0.63 -9.52
N GLU A 18 13.20 1.15 -10.39
CA GLU A 18 11.85 1.55 -10.01
C GLU A 18 11.17 0.45 -9.18
N PRO A 19 10.33 0.80 -8.19
CA PRO A 19 9.63 -0.19 -7.39
C PRO A 19 8.83 -1.07 -8.34
N GLY A 20 9.17 -2.36 -8.39
CA GLY A 20 8.63 -3.30 -9.35
C GLY A 20 7.81 -4.40 -8.67
N LEU A 21 6.83 -4.91 -9.40
CA LEU A 21 6.20 -6.19 -9.07
C LEU A 21 7.22 -7.32 -9.26
N ALA A 22 6.99 -8.48 -8.62
CA ALA A 22 7.84 -9.66 -8.78
C ALA A 22 7.99 -10.15 -10.23
N ASP A 23 7.06 -9.77 -11.11
CA ASP A 23 7.07 -10.06 -12.54
C ASP A 23 7.72 -8.96 -13.40
N GLY A 24 8.30 -7.93 -12.78
CA GLY A 24 8.97 -6.82 -13.45
C GLY A 24 8.05 -5.73 -14.00
N ARG A 25 6.73 -5.84 -13.83
CA ARG A 25 5.79 -4.77 -14.23
C ARG A 25 5.79 -3.62 -13.22
N PRO A 26 5.53 -2.39 -13.66
CA PRO A 26 5.37 -1.27 -12.74
C PRO A 26 4.10 -1.45 -11.89
N PRO A 27 4.14 -1.13 -10.58
CA PRO A 27 2.99 -1.20 -9.71
C PRO A 27 1.98 -0.11 -10.08
N ARG A 28 0.70 -0.42 -9.88
CA ARG A 28 -0.37 0.56 -10.00
C ARG A 28 -0.33 1.54 -8.84
N GLY A 29 -0.58 2.81 -9.14
CA GLY A 29 -0.67 3.83 -8.09
C GLY A 29 0.67 4.30 -7.55
N LEU A 30 1.75 4.12 -8.31
CA LEU A 30 3.00 4.84 -8.10
C LEU A 30 2.74 6.35 -8.24
N THR A 31 3.09 7.10 -7.21
CA THR A 31 2.92 8.56 -7.13
C THR A 31 4.20 9.27 -7.59
N SER A 32 4.11 10.58 -7.85
CA SER A 32 5.28 11.44 -8.13
C SER A 32 6.32 11.37 -7.02
N ASP A 33 5.85 11.16 -5.79
CA ASP A 33 6.66 11.11 -4.58
C ASP A 33 7.27 9.72 -4.37
N GLY A 34 7.14 8.82 -5.37
CA GLY A 34 7.74 7.49 -5.41
C GLY A 34 7.07 6.46 -4.50
N TRP A 35 5.91 6.79 -3.94
CA TRP A 35 5.14 5.87 -3.11
C TRP A 35 4.14 5.08 -3.94
N VAL A 36 3.98 3.81 -3.59
CA VAL A 36 2.98 2.92 -4.19
C VAL A 36 1.74 2.92 -3.30
N ARG A 37 0.62 3.41 -3.84
CA ARG A 37 -0.69 3.27 -3.20
C ARG A 37 -1.07 1.80 -3.13
N THR A 38 -1.46 1.33 -1.95
CA THR A 38 -1.89 -0.07 -1.77
C THR A 38 -3.39 -0.18 -1.52
N THR A 39 -4.04 -1.14 -2.16
CA THR A 39 -5.36 -1.65 -1.77
C THR A 39 -5.21 -2.78 -0.75
N GLY A 40 -6.18 -2.91 0.15
CA GLY A 40 -6.15 -3.92 1.21
C GLY A 40 -5.70 -3.32 2.53
N TRP A 41 -6.68 -2.79 3.27
CA TRP A 41 -6.48 -2.12 4.56
C TRP A 41 -6.31 -3.10 5.72
N LEU A 42 -6.71 -4.35 5.53
CA LEU A 42 -6.72 -5.38 6.56
C LEU A 42 -5.94 -6.59 6.03
N GLN A 43 -5.04 -7.14 6.84
CA GLN A 43 -4.37 -8.40 6.55
C GLN A 43 -4.82 -9.41 7.61
N PHE A 44 -5.29 -10.58 7.19
CA PHE A 44 -5.63 -11.69 8.09
C PHE A 44 -4.60 -12.80 7.91
N GLY A 45 -3.69 -12.95 8.87
CA GLY A 45 -2.50 -13.79 8.71
C GLY A 45 -1.62 -13.30 7.58
N ASP A 46 -1.39 -14.14 6.57
CA ASP A 46 -0.59 -13.79 5.38
C ASP A 46 -1.46 -13.37 4.18
N HIS A 47 -2.76 -13.18 4.37
CA HIS A 47 -3.69 -12.86 3.29
C HIS A 47 -4.17 -11.41 3.36
N PRO A 48 -3.86 -10.57 2.35
CA PRO A 48 -4.46 -9.24 2.27
C PRO A 48 -5.96 -9.36 1.96
N VAL A 49 -6.78 -8.70 2.77
CA VAL A 49 -8.23 -8.63 2.57
C VAL A 49 -8.53 -7.55 1.56
N SER A 50 -9.15 -7.94 0.45
CA SER A 50 -9.54 -7.01 -0.61
C SER A 50 -10.53 -5.97 -0.09
N SER A 51 -10.20 -4.69 -0.26
CA SER A 51 -11.08 -3.58 0.10
C SER A 51 -12.42 -3.59 -0.66
N ALA A 52 -12.47 -4.22 -1.84
CA ALA A 52 -13.73 -4.43 -2.56
C ALA A 52 -14.65 -5.43 -1.86
N HIS A 53 -14.10 -6.44 -1.19
CA HIS A 53 -14.90 -7.37 -0.38
C HIS A 53 -15.45 -6.66 0.86
N ILE A 54 -14.66 -5.80 1.49
CA ILE A 54 -15.14 -4.96 2.61
C ILE A 54 -16.28 -4.06 2.15
N ALA A 55 -16.15 -3.42 0.98
CA ALA A 55 -17.22 -2.60 0.40
C ALA A 55 -18.47 -3.43 0.09
N ALA A 56 -18.32 -4.64 -0.45
CA ALA A 56 -19.44 -5.55 -0.71
C ALA A 56 -20.13 -5.99 0.58
N MET A 57 -19.38 -6.32 1.64
CA MET A 57 -19.93 -6.68 2.95
C MET A 57 -20.70 -5.51 3.58
N ALA A 58 -20.15 -4.29 3.53
CA ALA A 58 -20.86 -3.11 3.99
C ALA A 58 -22.16 -2.90 3.21
N GLY A 59 -22.12 -3.05 1.89
CA GLY A 59 -23.30 -3.02 1.02
C GLY A 59 -24.33 -4.08 1.42
N LEU A 60 -23.91 -5.31 1.70
CA LEU A 60 -24.79 -6.40 2.15
C LEU A 60 -25.47 -6.09 3.48
N LEU A 61 -24.74 -5.59 4.46
CA LEU A 61 -25.30 -5.21 5.75
C LEU A 61 -26.38 -4.13 5.59
N TRP A 62 -26.10 -3.08 4.82
CA TRP A 62 -27.07 -2.03 4.52
C TRP A 62 -28.28 -2.54 3.73
N ALA A 63 -28.04 -3.39 2.73
CA ALA A 63 -29.11 -4.01 1.94
C ALA A 63 -30.01 -4.90 2.81
N SER A 64 -29.45 -5.58 3.79
CA SER A 64 -30.20 -6.44 4.72
C SER A 64 -31.11 -5.61 5.63
N VAL A 65 -30.61 -4.48 6.13
CA VAL A 65 -31.43 -3.52 6.90
C VAL A 65 -32.56 -2.94 6.04
N GLY A 66 -32.25 -2.53 4.81
CA GLY A 66 -33.27 -2.04 3.87
C GLY A 66 -34.27 -3.12 3.46
N ALA A 67 -33.84 -4.35 3.26
CA ALA A 67 -34.72 -5.46 2.93
C ALA A 67 -35.66 -5.80 4.09
N ALA A 68 -35.17 -5.79 5.33
CA ALA A 68 -35.98 -6.02 6.52
C ALA A 68 -37.13 -5.01 6.67
N SER A 69 -36.93 -3.75 6.25
CA SER A 69 -37.99 -2.74 6.27
C SER A 69 -38.95 -2.84 5.08
N LEU A 70 -38.50 -3.36 3.93
CA LEU A 70 -39.32 -3.48 2.71
C LEU A 70 -40.06 -4.82 2.57
N VAL A 71 -39.64 -5.88 3.26
CA VAL A 71 -40.09 -7.25 2.98
C VAL A 71 -41.59 -7.46 3.15
N SER A 72 -42.23 -6.73 4.07
CA SER A 72 -43.68 -6.84 4.32
C SER A 72 -44.54 -6.26 3.20
N THR A 73 -44.04 -5.23 2.50
CA THR A 73 -44.79 -4.53 1.45
C THR A 73 -44.34 -4.96 0.05
N PHE A 74 -43.04 -5.19 -0.14
CA PHE A 74 -42.44 -5.50 -1.44
C PHE A 74 -41.36 -6.60 -1.32
N PRO A 75 -41.76 -7.87 -1.12
CA PRO A 75 -40.83 -8.98 -0.86
C PRO A 75 -39.86 -9.24 -2.03
N VAL A 76 -40.31 -9.06 -3.27
CA VAL A 76 -39.46 -9.22 -4.46
C VAL A 76 -38.39 -8.13 -4.51
N ALA A 77 -38.75 -6.88 -4.24
CA ALA A 77 -37.80 -5.76 -4.22
C ALA A 77 -36.76 -5.93 -3.10
N ALA A 78 -37.18 -6.41 -1.93
CA ALA A 78 -36.28 -6.73 -0.82
C ALA A 78 -35.25 -7.81 -1.21
N GLY A 79 -35.68 -8.87 -1.89
CA GLY A 79 -34.77 -9.92 -2.41
C GLY A 79 -33.78 -9.38 -3.44
N VAL A 80 -34.24 -8.58 -4.41
CA VAL A 80 -33.37 -7.94 -5.42
C VAL A 80 -32.34 -7.02 -4.75
N LEU A 81 -32.75 -6.25 -3.73
CA LEU A 81 -31.88 -5.34 -3.02
C LEU A 81 -30.68 -6.07 -2.37
N VAL A 82 -30.94 -7.16 -1.64
CA VAL A 82 -29.91 -7.96 -0.97
C VAL A 82 -28.91 -8.56 -1.96
N LEU A 83 -29.36 -8.94 -3.15
CA LEU A 83 -28.49 -9.52 -4.18
C LEU A 83 -27.67 -8.46 -4.92
N THR A 84 -28.27 -7.32 -5.24
CA THR A 84 -27.68 -6.34 -6.16
C THR A 84 -26.75 -5.34 -5.46
N VAL A 85 -27.12 -4.86 -4.28
CA VAL A 85 -26.36 -3.82 -3.57
C VAL A 85 -24.92 -4.25 -3.23
N PRO A 86 -24.65 -5.46 -2.71
CA PRO A 86 -23.27 -5.90 -2.43
C PRO A 86 -22.41 -5.92 -3.69
N ALA A 87 -22.97 -6.44 -4.79
CA ALA A 87 -22.28 -6.53 -6.08
C ALA A 87 -21.97 -5.14 -6.63
N LEU A 88 -22.93 -4.21 -6.55
CA LEU A 88 -22.73 -2.82 -6.97
C LEU A 88 -21.67 -2.12 -6.12
N CYS A 89 -21.76 -2.19 -4.78
CA CYS A 89 -20.77 -1.57 -3.89
C CYS A 89 -19.36 -2.12 -4.13
N GLY A 90 -19.21 -3.45 -4.25
CA GLY A 90 -17.93 -4.09 -4.53
C GLY A 90 -17.37 -3.71 -5.90
N ALA A 91 -18.19 -3.76 -6.95
CA ALA A 91 -17.77 -3.42 -8.32
C ALA A 91 -17.44 -1.94 -8.49
N SER A 92 -18.24 -1.04 -7.90
CA SER A 92 -17.98 0.40 -7.91
C SER A 92 -16.68 0.72 -7.18
N TRP A 93 -16.43 0.10 -6.02
CA TRP A 93 -15.18 0.29 -5.30
C TRP A 93 -13.97 -0.26 -6.07
N TRP A 94 -14.09 -1.47 -6.62
CA TRP A 94 -13.05 -2.06 -7.47
C TRP A 94 -12.73 -1.16 -8.66
N LEU A 95 -13.74 -0.67 -9.37
CA LEU A 95 -13.56 0.24 -10.51
C LEU A 95 -12.86 1.54 -10.08
N PHE A 96 -13.26 2.10 -8.93
CA PHE A 96 -12.63 3.28 -8.37
C PHE A 96 -11.13 3.05 -8.11
N THR A 97 -10.78 1.97 -7.43
CA THR A 97 -9.39 1.62 -7.08
C THR A 97 -8.53 1.11 -8.25
N THR A 98 -9.14 0.79 -9.39
CA THR A 98 -8.41 0.32 -10.59
C THR A 98 -8.30 1.39 -11.67
N ARG A 99 -9.28 2.29 -11.79
CA ARG A 99 -9.34 3.30 -12.87
C ARG A 99 -9.15 4.74 -12.39
N LEU A 100 -9.75 5.12 -11.26
CA LEU A 100 -9.75 6.52 -10.82
C LEU A 100 -8.61 6.82 -9.85
N ARG A 101 -8.37 5.90 -8.92
CA ARG A 101 -7.28 5.95 -7.94
C ARG A 101 -6.57 4.60 -7.94
N PRO A 102 -5.77 4.31 -8.99
CA PRO A 102 -5.07 3.03 -9.12
C PRO A 102 -4.25 2.75 -7.86
N ALA A 103 -4.31 1.51 -7.40
CA ALA A 103 -3.53 1.04 -6.26
C ALA A 103 -3.15 -0.45 -6.46
N SER A 104 -2.00 -0.84 -5.95
CA SER A 104 -1.47 -2.20 -6.00
C SER A 104 -1.90 -3.03 -4.81
N SER A 105 -1.86 -4.35 -4.92
CA SER A 105 -2.01 -5.21 -3.74
C SER A 105 -0.65 -5.38 -3.07
N ALA A 106 -0.63 -5.50 -1.75
CA ALA A 106 0.60 -5.70 -1.00
C ALA A 106 0.38 -6.61 0.20
N ARG A 107 1.41 -7.37 0.56
CA ARG A 107 1.42 -8.27 1.72
C ARG A 107 2.57 -7.89 2.63
N ASN A 108 2.33 -7.82 3.94
CA ASN A 108 3.40 -7.67 4.92
C ASN A 108 4.10 -9.01 5.06
N ILE A 109 5.42 -9.03 4.87
CA ILE A 109 6.26 -10.24 4.95
C ILE A 109 7.07 -10.31 6.25
N GLY A 110 7.10 -9.20 7.01
CA GLY A 110 7.77 -9.16 8.29
C GLY A 110 7.92 -7.74 8.82
N THR A 111 8.77 -7.62 9.83
CA THR A 111 9.17 -6.35 10.44
C THR A 111 10.68 -6.30 10.52
N LYS A 112 11.26 -5.12 10.29
CA LYS A 112 12.67 -4.84 10.54
C LYS A 112 12.80 -3.63 11.45
N GLN A 113 13.90 -3.55 12.18
CA GLN A 113 14.26 -2.29 12.82
C GLN A 113 14.73 -1.29 11.75
N ALA A 114 14.54 0.00 11.98
CA ALA A 114 14.96 1.04 11.05
C ALA A 114 16.46 0.91 10.73
N ASN A 115 17.28 0.52 11.71
CA ASN A 115 18.71 0.35 11.53
C ASN A 115 19.12 -0.89 10.68
N GLU A 116 18.19 -1.80 10.40
CA GLU A 116 18.41 -3.00 9.59
C GLU A 116 17.94 -2.82 8.15
N LEU A 117 17.43 -1.63 7.81
CA LEU A 117 16.94 -1.32 6.47
C LEU A 117 18.09 -1.27 5.47
N VAL A 118 17.83 -1.83 4.30
CA VAL A 118 18.77 -1.81 3.18
C VAL A 118 18.12 -1.19 1.95
N PRO A 119 18.91 -0.54 1.06
CA PRO A 119 18.43 -0.14 -0.25
C PRO A 119 17.75 -1.30 -0.99
N GLY A 120 16.58 -1.04 -1.54
CA GLY A 120 15.70 -2.01 -2.20
C GLY A 120 14.56 -2.52 -1.32
N ASP A 121 14.63 -2.37 0.01
CA ASP A 121 13.54 -2.78 0.90
C ASP A 121 12.25 -1.99 0.60
N LEU A 122 11.12 -2.69 0.58
CA LEU A 122 9.79 -2.11 0.44
C LEU A 122 9.15 -2.01 1.83
N VAL A 123 8.94 -0.78 2.32
CA VAL A 123 8.46 -0.49 3.67
C VAL A 123 7.13 0.24 3.66
N ARG A 124 6.27 -0.05 4.63
CA ARG A 124 5.06 0.73 4.88
C ARG A 124 5.36 1.96 5.72
N LEU A 125 4.88 3.11 5.24
CA LEU A 125 5.14 4.41 5.87
C LEU A 125 4.34 4.66 7.15
N HIS A 126 3.21 3.98 7.33
CA HIS A 126 2.24 4.24 8.41
C HIS A 126 1.87 2.97 9.17
N GLY A 127 2.86 2.19 9.60
CA GLY A 127 2.67 0.95 10.37
C GLY A 127 2.33 -0.23 9.47
N SER A 128 1.40 -1.10 9.88
CA SER A 128 1.04 -2.31 9.13
C SER A 128 0.13 -2.04 7.92
N ILE A 129 -0.30 -0.79 7.74
CA ILE A 129 -1.28 -0.34 6.73
C ILE A 129 -0.74 0.92 6.05
N GLY A 130 -1.16 1.17 4.80
CA GLY A 130 -0.87 2.41 4.08
C GLY A 130 0.13 2.24 2.92
N PRO A 131 0.56 3.36 2.32
CA PRO A 131 1.42 3.34 1.15
C PRO A 131 2.77 2.69 1.43
N ILE A 132 3.37 2.15 0.37
CA ILE A 132 4.70 1.54 0.41
C ILE A 132 5.71 2.47 -0.25
N GLY A 133 6.82 2.72 0.43
CA GLY A 133 8.01 3.35 -0.12
C GLY A 133 9.11 2.32 -0.36
N GLN A 134 9.83 2.43 -1.46
CA GLN A 134 11.05 1.66 -1.68
C GLN A 134 12.24 2.46 -1.18
N VAL A 135 13.04 1.85 -0.30
CA VAL A 135 14.26 2.45 0.24
C VAL A 135 15.31 2.56 -0.86
N THR A 136 15.83 3.76 -1.08
CA THR A 136 16.93 4.03 -2.00
C THR A 136 18.24 4.24 -1.27
N LEU A 137 18.19 4.94 -0.13
CA LEU A 137 19.38 5.23 0.68
C LEU A 137 19.00 5.17 2.16
N VAL A 138 19.91 4.63 2.96
CA VAL A 138 19.82 4.65 4.43
C VAL A 138 21.07 5.33 4.96
N THR A 139 20.88 6.35 5.79
CA THR A 139 21.95 7.09 6.45
C THR A 139 21.76 6.98 7.96
N PHE A 140 22.84 6.62 8.65
CA PHE A 140 22.87 6.45 10.10
C PHE A 140 23.57 7.66 10.72
N ASP A 141 22.82 8.42 11.52
CA ASP A 141 23.34 9.55 12.30
C ASP A 141 22.83 9.43 13.75
N GLU A 142 22.32 10.49 14.38
CA GLU A 142 21.56 10.38 15.63
C GLU A 142 20.26 9.57 15.46
N ASP A 143 19.65 9.66 14.28
CA ASP A 143 18.51 8.89 13.81
C ASP A 143 18.81 8.19 12.48
N VAL A 144 18.01 7.18 12.14
CA VAL A 144 18.08 6.52 10.84
C VAL A 144 17.27 7.35 9.84
N ARG A 145 17.96 7.99 8.89
CA ARG A 145 17.33 8.70 7.79
C ARG A 145 17.22 7.79 6.58
N VAL A 146 16.01 7.61 6.09
CA VAL A 146 15.67 6.78 4.95
C VAL A 146 15.18 7.65 3.81
N THR A 147 15.80 7.52 2.65
CA THR A 147 15.37 8.16 1.40
C THR A 147 14.61 7.14 0.57
N PHE A 148 13.44 7.53 0.08
CA PHE A 148 12.63 6.71 -0.81
C PHE A 148 12.87 7.05 -2.28
N HIS A 149 12.46 6.14 -3.17
CA HIS A 149 12.64 6.28 -4.63
C HIS A 149 12.18 7.64 -5.20
N GLY A 150 11.16 8.29 -4.65
CA GLY A 150 10.70 9.60 -5.12
C GLY A 150 11.37 10.81 -4.47
N GLY A 151 12.44 10.61 -3.71
CA GLY A 151 13.20 11.68 -3.05
C GLY A 151 12.62 12.16 -1.72
N GLU A 152 11.46 11.64 -1.30
CA GLU A 152 10.95 11.81 0.06
C GLU A 152 11.91 11.18 1.08
N HIS A 153 12.05 11.84 2.23
CA HIS A 153 12.91 11.39 3.33
C HIS A 153 12.10 11.23 4.61
N GLN A 154 12.38 10.17 5.35
CA GLN A 154 11.81 9.95 6.68
C GLN A 154 12.91 9.60 7.67
N SER A 155 12.83 10.19 8.86
CA SER A 155 13.73 9.88 9.98
C SER A 155 12.99 9.06 11.01
N TRP A 156 13.64 7.99 11.47
CA TRP A 156 13.16 7.12 12.52
C TRP A 156 14.24 6.89 13.56
N ALA A 157 13.83 6.69 14.81
CA ALA A 157 14.74 6.20 15.84
C ALA A 157 15.32 4.84 15.43
N HIS A 158 16.56 4.55 15.83
CA HIS A 158 17.28 3.32 15.48
C HIS A 158 16.48 2.02 15.72
N HIS A 159 15.74 1.96 16.83
CA HIS A 159 14.95 0.79 17.24
C HIS A 159 13.49 0.87 16.78
N HIS A 160 13.12 1.86 15.95
CA HIS A 160 11.78 1.96 15.41
C HIS A 160 11.52 0.76 14.49
N VAL A 161 10.40 0.09 14.70
CA VAL A 161 10.04 -1.10 13.93
C VAL A 161 9.18 -0.67 12.74
N VAL A 162 9.63 -1.04 11.55
CA VAL A 162 8.91 -0.80 10.30
C VAL A 162 8.45 -2.12 9.68
N HIS A 163 7.30 -2.07 9.01
CA HIS A 163 6.75 -3.24 8.33
C HIS A 163 7.33 -3.35 6.93
N ILE A 164 7.92 -4.51 6.64
CA ILE A 164 8.38 -4.86 5.30
C ILE A 164 7.22 -5.49 4.56
N ALA A 165 7.01 -5.03 3.34
CA ALA A 165 5.95 -5.50 2.48
C ALA A 165 6.49 -5.93 1.13
N GLU A 166 5.74 -6.76 0.43
CA GLU A 166 5.96 -7.07 -0.97
C GLU A 166 4.76 -6.62 -1.79
N LEU A 167 5.00 -6.23 -3.04
CA LEU A 167 3.95 -5.87 -3.99
C LEU A 167 3.51 -7.11 -4.76
N LEU A 168 2.20 -7.31 -4.81
CA LEU A 168 1.57 -8.48 -5.45
C LEU A 168 1.09 -8.12 -6.88
N SER A 169 1.32 -9.06 -7.80
CA SER A 169 0.98 -9.04 -9.23
C SER A 169 -0.53 -9.00 -9.50
#